data_AF-A0A5N0IT32-F1
#
_entry.id   AF-A0A5N0IT32-F1
#
_cell.length_a   1.000
_cell.length_b   1.000
_cell.length_c   1.000
_cell.angle_alpha   90.00
_cell.angle_beta   90.00
_cell.angle_gamma   90.00
#
_symmetry.space_group_name_H-M   'P 1'
#
loop_
_entity.id
_entity.type
_entity.pdbx_description
1 polymer ?
#
loop_
_entity_poly.entity_id
_entity_poly.type
_entity_poly.pdbx_seq_one_letter_code
_entity_poly.pdbx_strand_id
1 'polypeptide(L)'
;MKRGSSKGRIAGLATGLGIAAALAATPGTAAADTLGAATDDVWAAAASAAGSDPLFDPNIALSIDGLTFATGTATATSGLGDIALAVGPNSSADASGGLLDIAAALGGQNSADAVGNVDIAYILGAGSTADVTGNVDIASILGAEDSIMQPGSIDLATLVGNGLAPVEQTGNVMIDLATALFSFF
;
A
#
# COMPACT_ATOMS: atom_id res chain seq x y z
N MET A 1 69.13 -4.23 -75.26
CA MET A 1 68.47 -4.11 -73.94
C MET A 1 67.00 -4.49 -74.10
N LYS A 2 66.52 -5.54 -73.40
CA LYS A 2 65.15 -6.07 -73.47
C LYS A 2 64.25 -5.35 -72.45
N ARG A 3 63.06 -4.88 -72.85
CA ARG A 3 61.98 -4.42 -71.94
C ARG A 3 60.96 -5.55 -71.77
N GLY A 4 60.73 -5.98 -70.53
CA GLY A 4 59.65 -6.90 -70.17
C GLY A 4 58.39 -6.14 -69.76
N SER A 5 57.22 -6.55 -70.26
CA SER A 5 55.93 -5.90 -69.98
C SER A 5 55.19 -6.60 -68.84
N SER A 6 54.74 -5.84 -67.84
CA SER A 6 53.90 -6.31 -66.73
C SER A 6 52.41 -5.99 -67.00
N LYS A 7 51.67 -6.94 -67.58
CA LYS A 7 50.23 -6.81 -67.90
C LYS A 7 49.26 -7.42 -66.86
N GLY A 8 49.73 -7.80 -65.67
CA GLY A 8 48.95 -8.72 -64.81
C GLY A 8 48.10 -8.15 -63.67
N ARG A 9 48.09 -6.85 -63.34
CA ARG A 9 47.61 -6.40 -62.01
C ARG A 9 46.37 -5.50 -61.97
N ILE A 10 45.72 -5.19 -63.10
CA ILE A 10 44.58 -4.27 -63.12
C ILE A 10 43.21 -5.00 -63.02
N ALA A 11 43.16 -6.30 -63.32
CA ALA A 11 41.89 -7.04 -63.39
C ALA A 11 41.25 -7.40 -62.04
N GLY A 12 41.97 -7.33 -60.91
CA GLY A 12 41.46 -7.74 -59.60
C GLY A 12 40.80 -6.63 -58.76
N LEU A 13 41.00 -5.36 -59.11
CA LEU A 13 40.53 -4.24 -58.27
C LEU A 13 39.09 -3.81 -58.58
N ALA A 14 38.60 -4.07 -59.80
CA ALA A 14 37.26 -3.66 -60.23
C ALA A 14 36.14 -4.51 -59.60
N THR A 15 36.39 -5.79 -59.35
CA THR A 15 35.40 -6.71 -58.76
C THR A 15 35.18 -6.49 -57.26
N GLY A 16 36.16 -5.92 -56.55
CA GLY A 16 36.04 -5.61 -55.12
C GLY A 16 35.24 -4.34 -54.82
N LEU A 17 35.27 -3.35 -55.72
CA LEU A 17 34.56 -2.07 -55.55
C LEU A 17 33.08 -2.12 -55.96
N GLY A 18 32.69 -3.06 -56.83
CA GLY A 18 31.28 -3.22 -57.25
C GLY A 18 30.36 -3.75 -56.15
N ILE A 19 30.87 -4.61 -55.26
CA ILE A 19 30.07 -5.19 -54.17
C ILE A 19 29.96 -4.21 -52.99
N ALA A 20 30.98 -3.38 -52.74
CA ALA A 20 30.94 -2.35 -51.70
C ALA A 20 29.97 -1.19 -52.04
N ALA A 21 29.78 -0.87 -53.31
CA ALA A 21 28.86 0.20 -53.73
C ALA A 21 27.37 -0.22 -53.65
N ALA A 22 27.05 -1.50 -53.79
CA ALA A 22 25.68 -1.98 -53.71
C ALA A 22 25.16 -2.09 -52.25
N LEU A 23 26.04 -2.39 -51.29
CA LEU A 23 25.67 -2.48 -49.87
C LEU A 23 25.56 -1.11 -49.18
N ALA A 24 26.21 -0.07 -49.72
CA ALA A 24 26.11 1.30 -49.21
C ALA A 24 24.83 2.03 -49.63
N ALA A 25 24.04 1.45 -50.55
CA ALA A 25 22.86 2.09 -51.14
C ALA A 25 21.52 1.60 -50.59
N THR A 26 21.51 0.69 -49.61
CA THR A 26 20.31 0.42 -48.81
C THR A 26 20.40 1.25 -47.54
N PRO A 27 19.56 2.30 -47.36
CA PRO A 27 19.32 2.87 -46.06
C PRO A 27 18.66 1.78 -45.20
N GLY A 28 19.48 0.94 -44.59
CA GLY A 28 19.06 0.15 -43.44
C GLY A 28 18.89 1.14 -42.32
N THR A 29 17.66 1.58 -42.07
CA THR A 29 17.31 2.11 -40.76
C THR A 29 17.65 1.01 -39.77
N ALA A 30 18.80 1.15 -39.11
CA ALA A 30 19.04 0.44 -37.86
C ALA A 30 18.01 0.99 -36.89
N ALA A 31 16.84 0.34 -36.84
CA ALA A 31 15.96 0.45 -35.71
C ALA A 31 16.74 -0.15 -34.54
N ALA A 32 17.47 0.71 -33.82
CA ALA A 32 17.84 0.39 -32.47
C ALA A 32 16.53 0.08 -31.77
N ASP A 33 16.41 -1.16 -31.31
CA ASP A 33 15.29 -1.58 -30.48
C ASP A 33 15.20 -0.60 -29.29
N THR A 34 14.18 0.26 -29.32
CA THR A 34 13.94 1.29 -28.31
C THR A 34 13.29 0.70 -27.06
N LEU A 35 13.37 -0.62 -26.84
CA LEU A 35 12.91 -1.25 -25.58
C LEU A 35 13.62 -0.70 -24.33
N GLY A 36 14.71 0.06 -24.47
CA GLY A 36 15.34 0.82 -23.37
C GLY A 36 14.79 2.25 -23.17
N ALA A 37 14.12 2.84 -24.17
CA ALA A 37 13.47 4.15 -24.03
C ALA A 37 12.01 4.02 -23.56
N ALA A 38 11.37 2.88 -23.85
CA ALA A 38 10.01 2.59 -23.41
C ALA A 38 9.91 2.36 -21.89
N THR A 39 10.97 1.93 -21.20
CA THR A 39 10.93 1.72 -19.74
C THR A 39 10.99 3.02 -18.96
N ASP A 40 11.73 4.01 -19.46
CA ASP A 40 11.78 5.35 -18.86
C ASP A 40 10.46 6.09 -19.10
N ASP A 41 9.86 5.93 -20.29
CA ASP A 41 8.54 6.48 -20.58
C ASP A 41 7.41 5.76 -19.84
N VAL A 42 7.51 4.45 -19.56
CA VAL A 42 6.50 3.76 -18.73
C VAL A 42 6.60 4.18 -17.27
N TRP A 43 7.80 4.37 -16.73
CA TRP A 43 7.97 4.86 -15.35
C TRP A 43 7.59 6.34 -15.22
N ALA A 44 7.93 7.18 -16.20
CA ALA A 44 7.52 8.58 -16.26
C ALA A 44 6.02 8.74 -16.55
N ALA A 45 5.43 7.90 -17.41
CA ALA A 45 4.00 7.88 -17.66
C ALA A 45 3.23 7.39 -16.43
N ALA A 46 3.70 6.33 -15.75
CA ALA A 46 3.15 5.88 -14.48
C ALA A 46 3.28 6.94 -13.38
N ALA A 47 4.40 7.66 -13.31
CA ALA A 47 4.58 8.79 -12.39
C ALA A 47 3.71 10.00 -12.75
N SER A 48 3.42 10.24 -14.03
CA SER A 48 2.54 11.32 -14.50
C SER A 48 1.05 10.98 -14.39
N ALA A 49 0.69 9.70 -14.50
CA ALA A 49 -0.66 9.17 -14.25
C ALA A 49 -0.93 8.98 -12.75
N ALA A 50 0.12 8.95 -11.92
CA ALA A 50 0.04 9.14 -10.47
C ALA A 50 -0.17 10.62 -10.09
N GLY A 51 -0.39 11.51 -11.07
CA GLY A 51 -1.06 12.77 -10.82
C GLY A 51 -2.43 12.48 -10.22
N SER A 52 -2.57 12.71 -8.93
CA SER A 52 -3.80 12.59 -8.15
C SER A 52 -4.97 13.11 -8.97
N ASP A 53 -5.85 12.21 -9.42
CA ASP A 53 -7.18 12.61 -9.82
C ASP A 53 -7.78 13.32 -8.60
N PRO A 54 -8.07 14.63 -8.65
CA PRO A 54 -8.59 15.35 -7.49
C PRO A 54 -9.96 14.81 -7.04
N LEU A 55 -10.56 13.90 -7.80
CA LEU A 55 -11.79 13.20 -7.45
C LEU A 55 -11.55 11.99 -6.52
N PHE A 56 -10.34 11.44 -6.44
CA PHE A 56 -9.97 10.31 -5.59
C PHE A 56 -8.63 10.57 -4.89
N ASP A 57 -8.69 11.25 -3.74
CA ASP A 57 -7.59 11.26 -2.76
C ASP A 57 -7.88 10.19 -1.69
N PRO A 58 -7.35 8.96 -1.85
CA PRO A 58 -7.58 7.90 -0.88
C PRO A 58 -6.92 8.27 0.47
N ASN A 59 -7.74 8.57 1.48
CA ASN A 59 -7.25 8.71 2.85
C ASN A 59 -7.03 7.31 3.44
N ILE A 60 -5.87 6.73 3.18
CA ILE A 60 -5.52 5.36 3.56
C ILE A 60 -4.11 5.33 4.12
N ALA A 61 -3.93 4.65 5.25
CA ALA A 61 -2.63 4.29 5.79
C ALA A 61 -2.60 2.82 6.17
N LEU A 62 -1.51 2.13 5.82
CA LEU A 62 -1.24 0.74 6.13
C LEU A 62 0.17 0.65 6.71
N SER A 63 0.34 -0.01 7.85
CA SER A 63 1.63 -0.38 8.42
C SER A 63 1.67 -1.88 8.64
N ILE A 64 2.75 -2.52 8.19
CA ILE A 64 3.02 -3.95 8.42
C ILE A 64 4.48 -4.06 8.82
N ASP A 65 4.77 -4.70 9.95
CA ASP A 65 6.14 -4.86 10.44
C ASP A 65 6.91 -3.52 10.58
N GLY A 66 6.22 -2.44 10.93
CA GLY A 66 6.78 -1.09 10.99
C GLY A 66 7.06 -0.42 9.63
N LEU A 67 6.73 -1.07 8.52
CA LEU A 67 6.78 -0.45 7.19
C LEU A 67 5.45 0.20 6.86
N THR A 68 5.46 1.53 6.73
CA THR A 68 4.25 2.34 6.51
C THR A 68 4.09 2.80 5.06
N PHE A 69 2.87 2.68 4.55
CA PHE A 69 2.37 3.29 3.31
C PHE A 69 1.17 4.18 3.66
N ALA A 70 1.22 5.47 3.35
CA ALA A 70 0.15 6.39 3.71
C ALA A 70 -0.14 7.42 2.61
N THR A 71 -1.40 7.83 2.54
CA THR A 71 -1.93 8.86 1.65
C THR A 71 -3.06 9.60 2.37
N GLY A 72 -3.19 10.90 2.07
CA GLY A 72 -4.13 11.79 2.76
C GLY A 72 -3.79 12.02 4.24
N THR A 73 -4.82 11.99 5.09
CA THR A 73 -4.77 12.32 6.53
C THR A 73 -4.85 11.11 7.46
N ALA A 74 -4.99 9.90 6.90
CA ALA A 74 -4.99 8.68 7.70
C ALA A 74 -3.58 8.36 8.21
N THR A 75 -3.47 7.74 9.39
CA THR A 75 -2.19 7.32 9.98
C THR A 75 -2.25 5.87 10.43
N ALA A 76 -1.20 5.10 10.17
CA ALA A 76 -1.08 3.71 10.63
C ALA A 76 0.33 3.46 11.15
N THR A 77 0.44 2.87 12.33
CA THR A 77 1.71 2.50 12.98
C THR A 77 1.63 1.05 13.40
N SER A 78 2.66 0.25 13.12
CA SER A 78 2.72 -1.13 13.61
C SER A 78 4.11 -1.53 14.11
N GLY A 79 4.15 -2.45 15.07
CA GLY A 79 5.35 -3.17 15.49
C GLY A 79 5.73 -4.30 14.53
N LEU A 80 6.72 -5.10 14.91
CA LEU A 80 7.14 -6.28 14.15
C LEU A 80 6.15 -7.42 14.41
N GLY A 81 5.60 -8.03 13.36
CA GLY A 81 4.57 -9.06 13.48
C GLY A 81 3.15 -8.51 13.57
N ASP A 82 2.98 -7.18 13.47
CA ASP A 82 1.71 -6.48 13.69
C ASP A 82 1.22 -5.78 12.42
N ILE A 83 -0.10 -5.54 12.36
CA ILE A 83 -0.76 -4.92 11.21
C ILE A 83 -1.64 -3.76 11.70
N ALA A 84 -1.43 -2.57 11.13
CA ALA A 84 -2.31 -1.43 11.34
C ALA A 84 -2.86 -0.91 10.02
N LEU A 85 -4.17 -0.67 9.95
CA LEU A 85 -4.88 -0.16 8.77
C LEU A 85 -5.85 0.95 9.16
N ALA A 86 -5.63 2.16 8.65
CA ALA A 86 -6.57 3.27 8.76
C ALA A 86 -7.12 3.63 7.37
N VAL A 87 -8.43 3.68 7.22
CA VAL A 87 -9.12 4.05 5.98
C VAL A 87 -10.16 5.11 6.29
N GLY A 88 -9.90 6.36 5.94
CA GLY A 88 -10.80 7.48 6.17
C GLY A 88 -10.05 8.73 6.64
N PRO A 89 -10.64 9.92 6.46
CA PRO A 89 -10.01 11.16 6.86
C PRO A 89 -9.85 11.22 8.38
N ASN A 90 -8.68 11.67 8.83
CA ASN A 90 -8.31 11.82 10.25
C ASN A 90 -8.50 10.53 11.08
N SER A 91 -8.31 9.36 10.47
CA SER A 91 -8.38 8.09 11.19
C SER A 91 -6.99 7.55 11.51
N SER A 92 -6.85 6.94 12.68
CA SER A 92 -5.61 6.36 13.19
C SER A 92 -5.79 4.88 13.54
N ALA A 93 -4.78 4.09 13.20
CA ALA A 93 -4.62 2.71 13.64
C ALA A 93 -3.22 2.52 14.24
N ASP A 94 -3.11 2.00 15.46
CA ASP A 94 -1.84 1.67 16.12
C ASP A 94 -1.90 0.22 16.60
N ALA A 95 -0.98 -0.61 16.13
CA ALA A 95 -0.83 -2.01 16.54
C ALA A 95 0.60 -2.20 17.03
N SER A 96 0.85 -2.03 18.33
CA SER A 96 2.21 -1.98 18.88
C SER A 96 2.32 -2.59 20.28
N GLY A 97 3.50 -2.55 20.89
CA GLY A 97 3.71 -3.05 22.26
C GLY A 97 4.10 -4.53 22.37
N GLY A 98 3.85 -5.36 21.36
CA GLY A 98 4.31 -6.75 21.33
C GLY A 98 4.25 -7.39 19.95
N LEU A 99 3.49 -8.49 19.81
CA LEU A 99 3.43 -9.30 18.59
C LEU A 99 2.00 -9.75 18.28
N LEU A 100 1.69 -9.84 16.98
CA LEU A 100 0.44 -10.34 16.41
C LEU A 100 -0.78 -9.45 16.71
N ASP A 101 -0.53 -8.15 16.88
CA ASP A 101 -1.59 -7.17 17.10
C ASP A 101 -2.19 -6.69 15.78
N ILE A 102 -3.49 -6.42 15.79
CA ILE A 102 -4.23 -5.91 14.62
C ILE A 102 -5.06 -4.69 15.02
N ALA A 103 -4.76 -3.55 14.42
CA ALA A 103 -5.56 -2.34 14.54
C ALA A 103 -6.16 -1.95 13.19
N ALA A 104 -7.47 -1.77 13.14
CA ALA A 104 -8.19 -1.43 11.92
C ALA A 104 -9.27 -0.36 12.18
N ALA A 105 -9.05 0.83 11.61
CA ALA A 105 -9.95 1.97 11.70
C ALA A 105 -10.58 2.29 10.34
N LEU A 106 -11.81 1.80 10.10
CA LEU A 106 -12.50 1.92 8.81
C LEU A 106 -13.64 2.94 8.88
N GLY A 107 -13.48 4.04 8.14
CA GLY A 107 -14.28 5.27 8.14
C GLY A 107 -13.54 6.43 8.82
N GLY A 108 -14.14 7.63 8.84
CA GLY A 108 -13.44 8.86 9.24
C GLY A 108 -13.45 9.15 10.74
N GLN A 109 -12.41 9.82 11.25
CA GLN A 109 -12.25 10.21 12.65
C GLN A 109 -12.26 9.04 13.64
N ASN A 110 -11.77 7.87 13.23
CA ASN A 110 -11.70 6.70 14.08
C ASN A 110 -10.30 6.57 14.72
N SER A 111 -10.24 6.00 15.92
CA SER A 111 -8.97 5.63 16.57
C SER A 111 -9.03 4.18 17.03
N ALA A 112 -8.33 3.29 16.34
CA ALA A 112 -8.17 1.90 16.75
C ALA A 112 -6.76 1.69 17.30
N ASP A 113 -6.66 1.27 18.56
CA ASP A 113 -5.40 1.05 19.27
C ASP A 113 -5.38 -0.36 19.87
N ALA A 114 -4.41 -1.17 19.45
CA ALA A 114 -4.17 -2.53 19.91
C ALA A 114 -2.74 -2.60 20.44
N VAL A 115 -2.58 -2.41 21.76
CA VAL A 115 -1.28 -2.34 22.44
C VAL A 115 -1.07 -3.54 23.36
N GLY A 116 -0.22 -4.49 22.99
CA GLY A 116 0.02 -5.64 23.84
C GLY A 116 0.52 -6.86 23.12
N ASN A 117 -0.20 -7.98 23.19
CA ASN A 117 0.12 -9.17 22.41
C ASN A 117 -1.16 -9.90 22.02
N VAL A 118 -1.32 -10.16 20.72
CA VAL A 118 -2.48 -10.86 20.15
C VAL A 118 -3.78 -10.08 20.37
N ASP A 119 -3.70 -8.75 20.31
CA ASP A 119 -4.83 -7.85 20.51
C ASP A 119 -5.46 -7.42 19.18
N ILE A 120 -6.78 -7.21 19.17
CA ILE A 120 -7.51 -6.76 17.99
C ILE A 120 -8.39 -5.56 18.35
N ALA A 121 -8.08 -4.40 17.76
CA ALA A 121 -8.94 -3.23 17.78
C ALA A 121 -9.53 -3.00 16.39
N TYR A 122 -10.83 -3.24 16.23
CA TYR A 122 -11.53 -3.12 14.95
C TYR A 122 -12.68 -2.11 15.03
N ILE A 123 -12.73 -1.20 14.07
CA ILE A 123 -13.77 -0.19 13.95
C ILE A 123 -14.28 -0.14 12.52
N LEU A 124 -15.58 -0.22 12.35
CA LEU A 124 -16.31 0.04 11.13
C LEU A 124 -17.41 1.08 11.40
N GLY A 125 -17.17 2.32 10.98
CA GLY A 125 -18.07 3.46 11.22
C GLY A 125 -17.31 4.78 11.24
N ALA A 126 -17.75 5.77 12.00
CA ALA A 126 -17.08 7.07 12.05
C ALA A 126 -17.11 7.66 13.46
N GLY A 127 -16.05 8.37 13.85
CA GLY A 127 -15.97 9.04 15.16
C GLY A 127 -15.90 8.09 16.35
N SER A 128 -15.43 6.85 16.15
CA SER A 128 -15.40 5.82 17.20
C SER A 128 -13.97 5.56 17.70
N THR A 129 -13.85 5.06 18.93
CA THR A 129 -12.55 4.72 19.56
C THR A 129 -12.59 3.30 20.11
N ALA A 130 -11.62 2.47 19.73
CA ALA A 130 -11.38 1.16 20.32
C ALA A 130 -9.96 1.15 20.86
N ASP A 131 -9.83 1.15 22.18
CA ASP A 131 -8.55 1.14 22.90
C ASP A 131 -8.44 -0.18 23.64
N VAL A 132 -7.49 -1.00 23.19
CA VAL A 132 -7.22 -2.33 23.72
C VAL A 132 -5.78 -2.33 24.20
N THR A 133 -5.59 -2.50 25.50
CA THR A 133 -4.26 -2.56 26.10
C THR A 133 -4.14 -3.79 26.98
N GLY A 134 -3.26 -4.74 26.64
CA GLY A 134 -3.23 -5.99 27.38
C GLY A 134 -2.59 -7.17 26.67
N ASN A 135 -3.30 -8.29 26.70
CA ASN A 135 -2.94 -9.49 25.92
C ASN A 135 -4.21 -10.30 25.62
N VAL A 136 -4.37 -10.69 24.36
CA VAL A 136 -5.46 -11.55 23.89
C VAL A 136 -6.83 -10.88 24.03
N ASP A 137 -6.90 -9.59 23.74
CA ASP A 137 -8.09 -8.77 23.87
C ASP A 137 -8.68 -8.45 22.48
N ILE A 138 -10.01 -8.35 22.38
CA ILE A 138 -10.72 -8.03 21.14
C ILE A 138 -11.79 -6.97 21.39
N ALA A 139 -11.61 -5.80 20.78
CA ALA A 139 -12.61 -4.75 20.67
C ALA A 139 -13.12 -4.63 19.24
N SER A 140 -14.43 -4.67 19.05
CA SER A 140 -15.07 -4.50 17.75
C SER A 140 -16.21 -3.49 17.80
N ILE A 141 -16.13 -2.44 17.00
CA ILE A 141 -17.18 -1.43 16.88
C ILE A 141 -17.74 -1.50 15.47
N LEU A 142 -19.04 -1.77 15.36
CA LEU A 142 -19.81 -1.73 14.12
C LEU A 142 -20.85 -0.60 14.29
N GLY A 143 -20.39 0.63 14.08
CA GLY A 143 -21.10 1.80 14.56
C GLY A 143 -20.31 3.09 14.55
N ALA A 144 -21.01 4.20 14.70
CA ALA A 144 -20.46 5.55 14.79
C ALA A 144 -20.61 6.13 16.19
N GLU A 145 -19.65 6.97 16.60
CA GLU A 145 -19.68 7.69 17.88
C GLU A 145 -19.66 6.76 19.11
N ASP A 146 -19.02 5.60 18.99
CA ASP A 146 -18.95 4.57 20.03
C ASP A 146 -17.53 4.46 20.63
N SER A 147 -17.43 3.97 21.87
CA SER A 147 -16.13 3.82 22.56
C SER A 147 -16.03 2.49 23.30
N ILE A 148 -14.93 1.76 23.08
CA ILE A 148 -14.51 0.60 23.86
C ILE A 148 -13.14 0.91 24.47
N MET A 149 -12.99 0.62 25.77
CA MET A 149 -11.71 0.65 26.48
C MET A 149 -11.54 -0.66 27.27
N GLN A 150 -10.50 -1.42 26.93
CA GLN A 150 -10.19 -2.72 27.51
C GLN A 150 -8.75 -2.77 28.04
N PRO A 151 -8.50 -2.30 29.27
CA PRO A 151 -7.28 -2.62 30.00
C PRO A 151 -7.37 -4.02 30.61
N GLY A 152 -6.44 -4.90 30.30
CA GLY A 152 -6.47 -6.23 30.91
C GLY A 152 -5.78 -7.32 30.12
N SER A 153 -6.43 -8.47 30.05
CA SER A 153 -6.05 -9.60 29.21
C SER A 153 -7.26 -10.51 29.06
N ILE A 154 -7.46 -11.12 27.90
CA ILE A 154 -8.54 -12.09 27.61
C ILE A 154 -9.95 -11.46 27.68
N ASP A 155 -10.09 -10.25 27.16
CA ASP A 155 -11.32 -9.50 27.12
C ASP A 155 -11.94 -9.47 25.70
N LEU A 156 -13.26 -9.48 25.61
CA LEU A 156 -14.02 -9.37 24.36
C LEU A 156 -15.13 -8.33 24.51
N ALA A 157 -15.12 -7.31 23.67
CA ALA A 157 -16.15 -6.28 23.64
C ALA A 157 -16.62 -6.07 22.21
N THR A 158 -17.93 -5.97 22.02
CA THR A 158 -18.49 -5.59 20.73
C THR A 158 -19.60 -4.57 20.91
N LEU A 159 -19.53 -3.48 20.13
CA LEU A 159 -20.59 -2.47 20.02
C LEU A 159 -21.21 -2.54 18.64
N VAL A 160 -22.55 -2.62 18.58
CA VAL A 160 -23.30 -2.58 17.32
C VAL A 160 -24.42 -1.55 17.42
N GLY A 161 -24.23 -0.37 16.85
CA GLY A 161 -25.17 0.74 17.00
C GLY A 161 -24.53 2.08 16.65
N ASN A 162 -25.10 3.18 17.11
CA ASN A 162 -24.42 4.48 17.07
C ASN A 162 -24.67 5.19 18.39
N GLY A 163 -23.68 5.89 18.93
CA GLY A 163 -23.81 6.68 20.16
C GLY A 163 -24.23 5.84 21.38
N LEU A 164 -23.75 4.61 21.46
CA LEU A 164 -23.94 3.74 22.62
C LEU A 164 -23.10 4.25 23.80
N ALA A 165 -23.50 3.83 25.01
CA ALA A 165 -22.69 4.09 26.18
C ALA A 165 -21.32 3.41 26.03
N PRO A 166 -20.22 4.05 26.46
CA PRO A 166 -18.90 3.43 26.43
C PRO A 166 -18.87 2.11 27.18
N VAL A 167 -18.15 1.14 26.62
CA VAL A 167 -17.83 -0.11 27.30
C VAL A 167 -16.43 0.04 27.88
N GLU A 168 -16.36 0.16 29.21
CA GLU A 168 -15.11 0.12 29.96
C GLU A 168 -15.06 -1.19 30.74
N GLN A 169 -14.11 -2.06 30.39
CA GLN A 169 -13.91 -3.32 31.10
C GLN A 169 -12.74 -3.18 32.06
N THR A 170 -12.96 -3.55 33.33
CA THR A 170 -11.87 -3.69 34.30
C THR A 170 -11.85 -5.14 34.76
N GLY A 171 -10.91 -5.95 34.28
CA GLY A 171 -10.87 -7.38 34.58
C GLY A 171 -9.89 -8.16 33.70
N ASN A 172 -9.96 -9.50 33.79
CA ASN A 172 -9.13 -10.42 33.01
C ASN A 172 -9.95 -11.40 32.16
N VAL A 173 -11.29 -11.30 32.19
CA VAL A 173 -12.21 -12.11 31.37
C VAL A 173 -13.57 -11.43 31.39
N MET A 174 -13.85 -10.61 30.39
CA MET A 174 -15.17 -10.00 30.20
C MET A 174 -15.67 -10.20 28.77
N ILE A 175 -16.96 -10.53 28.64
CA ILE A 175 -17.68 -10.52 27.35
C ILE A 175 -18.78 -9.46 27.48
N ASP A 176 -18.65 -8.37 26.75
CA ASP A 176 -19.68 -7.32 26.69
C ASP A 176 -20.18 -7.13 25.25
N LEU A 177 -21.49 -6.98 25.14
CA LEU A 177 -22.19 -6.72 23.89
C LEU A 177 -23.23 -5.64 24.15
N ALA A 178 -22.99 -4.43 23.65
CA ALA A 178 -24.03 -3.40 23.62
C ALA A 178 -24.55 -3.24 22.19
N THR A 179 -25.87 -3.17 22.07
CA THR A 179 -26.54 -2.98 20.77
C THR A 179 -27.60 -1.91 20.89
N ALA A 180 -27.72 -1.07 19.86
CA ALA A 180 -28.91 -0.24 19.71
C ALA A 180 -30.05 -1.15 19.27
N LEU A 181 -30.93 -1.53 20.20
CA LEU A 181 -32.13 -2.30 19.86
C LEU A 181 -32.98 -1.44 18.92
N PHE A 182 -33.16 -1.88 17.67
CA PHE A 182 -33.82 -1.12 16.61
C PHE A 182 -35.04 -0.32 17.11
N SER A 183 -34.91 1.00 17.21
CA SER A 183 -36.06 1.88 17.38
C SER A 183 -36.73 2.06 16.01
N PHE A 184 -37.48 1.05 15.57
CA PHE A 184 -38.38 1.22 14.44
C PHE A 184 -39.59 2.04 14.92
N PHE A 185 -39.67 3.31 14.49
CA PHE A 185 -40.93 4.04 14.36
C PHE A 185 -41.27 4.15 12.88
#